data_AF-A0A8K0D9E1-F1
#
_entry.id   AF-A0A8K0D9E1-F1
#
_cell.length_a   1.000
_cell.length_b   1.000
_cell.length_c   1.000
_cell.angle_alpha   90.00
_cell.angle_beta   90.00
_cell.angle_gamma   90.00
#
_symmetry.space_group_name_H-M   'P 1'
#
loop_
_entity.id
_entity.type
_entity.pdbx_description
1 polymer ?
#
loop_
_entity_poly.entity_id
_entity_poly.type
_entity_poly.pdbx_seq_one_letter_code
_entity_poly.pdbx_strand_id
1 'polypeptide(L)'
;MRENTPTSDAEHITPVPSPAVSTVSSQRRKRQAKKQRKQLNNKKNEKIAILQKKLEKYRKRLARLESKNKKNINDTPNTKMQKMLDEPDGRKEVMKKAIDKQVFSKVVHPYQLISQLHKDLKMFFVHQRNIVHQFTAMKEFKENLQEDDVLIHMDFSENYCTKYSEEIQAFHFGGSRTQLSLHMVVVYLKNSTRSYCTVSKNISHSHPAIFIHLQPVFKALPSGIKHAHFLSDGPLTQYRNNLHNGIKII
;
A
#
# COMPACT_ATOMS: atom_id res chain seq x y z
N MET A 1 89.65 43.56 50.30
CA MET A 1 89.88 43.68 51.76
C MET A 1 88.93 42.71 52.45
N ARG A 2 89.47 41.88 53.37
CA ARG A 2 88.94 41.36 54.67
C ARG A 2 87.43 41.01 54.77
N GLU A 3 86.91 39.96 55.42
CA GLU A 3 87.30 38.98 56.45
C GLU A 3 86.12 37.94 56.48
N ASN A 4 86.35 36.63 56.52
CA ASN A 4 86.28 35.70 57.68
C ASN A 4 85.05 35.77 58.63
N THR A 5 84.15 34.76 58.49
CA THR A 5 83.50 33.84 59.51
C THR A 5 82.76 34.38 60.78
N PRO A 6 81.98 33.59 61.58
CA PRO A 6 81.07 32.42 61.35
C PRO A 6 79.70 32.46 62.15
N THR A 7 78.82 31.49 61.90
CA THR A 7 77.79 30.81 62.78
C THR A 7 76.91 31.57 63.82
N SER A 8 75.57 31.36 63.75
CA SER A 8 74.77 30.79 64.87
C SER A 8 73.30 30.56 64.48
N ASP A 9 72.73 29.46 64.99
CA ASP A 9 71.36 28.96 64.82
C ASP A 9 70.25 29.87 65.35
N ALA A 10 69.09 29.85 64.69
CA ALA A 10 67.77 30.05 65.31
C ALA A 10 66.66 29.52 64.37
N GLU A 11 66.03 28.41 64.75
CA GLU A 11 64.74 28.00 64.20
C GLU A 11 63.65 29.01 64.60
N HIS A 12 62.66 29.29 63.72
CA HIS A 12 61.22 29.06 63.97
C HIS A 12 60.30 29.88 63.01
N ILE A 13 59.25 29.19 62.54
CA ILE A 13 57.97 29.63 61.93
C ILE A 13 57.96 30.18 60.49
N THR A 14 57.62 29.29 59.55
CA THR A 14 57.00 29.64 58.26
C THR A 14 55.54 30.08 58.43
N PRO A 15 55.07 31.18 57.81
CA PRO A 15 53.65 31.45 57.67
C PRO A 15 53.05 30.53 56.58
N VAL A 16 52.03 29.78 56.97
CA VAL A 16 51.17 28.96 56.10
C VAL A 16 50.40 29.86 55.11
N PRO A 17 50.33 29.54 53.80
CA PRO A 17 49.44 30.24 52.88
C PRO A 17 47.98 29.75 53.06
N SER A 18 47.06 30.68 53.34
CA SER A 18 45.60 30.45 53.40
C SER A 18 44.93 30.76 52.03
N PRO A 19 43.72 30.24 51.73
CA PRO A 19 43.54 29.27 50.66
C PRO A 19 42.66 29.78 49.50
N ALA A 20 43.04 29.40 48.28
CA ALA A 20 42.35 29.67 47.01
C ALA A 20 41.00 28.93 46.81
N VAL A 21 40.22 28.67 47.86
CA VAL A 21 39.05 27.75 47.82
C VAL A 21 37.71 28.48 47.55
N SER A 22 37.64 29.81 47.62
CA SER A 22 36.38 30.57 47.49
C SER A 22 35.94 30.84 46.02
N THR A 23 36.85 30.87 45.06
CA THR A 23 36.56 31.23 43.66
C THR A 23 36.02 30.07 42.82
N VAL A 24 36.48 28.85 43.06
CA VAL A 24 36.06 27.66 42.28
C VAL A 24 34.62 27.25 42.60
N SER A 25 34.21 27.33 43.87
CA SER A 25 32.85 26.97 44.31
C SER A 25 31.79 27.95 43.77
N SER A 26 32.10 29.25 43.74
CA SER A 26 31.21 30.29 43.21
C SER A 26 31.05 30.20 41.68
N GLN A 27 32.13 29.88 40.95
CA GLN A 27 32.08 29.64 39.51
C GLN A 27 31.26 28.39 39.15
N ARG A 28 31.36 27.31 39.94
CA ARG A 28 30.59 26.07 39.74
C ARG A 28 29.09 26.30 39.96
N ARG A 29 28.71 27.06 41.00
CA ARG A 29 27.30 27.48 41.25
C ARG A 29 26.74 28.34 40.12
N LYS A 30 27.50 29.32 39.61
CA LYS A 30 27.10 30.15 38.45
C LYS A 30 26.87 29.31 37.18
N ARG A 31 27.74 28.32 36.92
CA ARG A 31 27.58 27.38 35.78
C ARG A 31 26.34 26.50 35.92
N GLN A 32 26.06 25.98 37.12
CA GLN A 32 24.86 25.18 37.38
C GLN A 32 23.57 26.01 37.22
N ALA A 33 23.53 27.25 37.74
CA ALA A 33 22.40 28.15 37.57
C ALA A 33 22.15 28.48 36.08
N LYS A 34 23.20 28.70 35.29
CA LYS A 34 23.10 28.91 33.83
C LYS A 34 22.53 27.69 33.12
N LYS A 35 22.96 26.48 33.49
CA LYS A 35 22.46 25.21 32.94
C LYS A 35 20.97 25.00 33.28
N GLN A 36 20.57 25.26 34.51
CA GLN A 36 19.16 25.17 34.95
C GLN A 36 18.27 26.17 34.20
N ARG A 37 18.71 27.43 34.05
CA ARG A 37 17.99 28.44 33.25
C ARG A 37 17.82 28.02 31.79
N LYS A 38 18.87 27.45 31.17
CA LYS A 38 18.81 26.95 29.80
C LYS A 38 17.80 25.80 29.66
N GLN A 39 17.78 24.85 30.61
CA GLN A 39 16.81 23.75 30.61
C GLN A 39 15.37 24.24 30.78
N LEU A 40 15.13 25.22 31.67
CA LEU A 40 13.82 25.82 31.85
C LEU A 40 13.34 26.53 30.58
N ASN A 41 14.21 27.29 29.92
CA ASN A 41 13.89 27.98 28.67
C ASN A 41 13.60 27.00 27.54
N ASN A 42 14.35 25.89 27.43
CA ASN A 42 14.06 24.84 26.46
C ASN A 42 12.67 24.22 26.70
N LYS A 43 12.33 23.87 27.94
CA LYS A 43 11.00 23.34 28.29
C LYS A 43 9.87 24.33 27.98
N LYS A 44 10.10 25.64 28.20
CA LYS A 44 9.14 26.69 27.82
C LYS A 44 8.97 26.77 26.31
N ASN A 45 10.07 26.75 25.55
CA ASN A 45 10.04 26.80 24.08
C ASN A 45 9.34 25.57 23.48
N GLU A 46 9.56 24.38 24.02
CA GLU A 46 8.84 23.16 23.63
C GLU A 46 7.33 23.28 23.87
N LYS A 47 6.92 23.77 25.04
CA LYS A 47 5.49 24.02 25.34
C LYS A 47 4.88 25.03 24.38
N ILE A 48 5.60 26.12 24.08
CA ILE A 48 5.15 27.14 23.12
C ILE A 48 4.98 26.51 21.73
N ALA A 49 5.94 25.71 21.26
CA ALA A 49 5.86 25.04 19.97
C ALA A 49 4.66 24.07 19.88
N ILE A 50 4.39 23.32 20.95
CA ILE A 50 3.21 22.43 21.03
C ILE A 50 1.91 23.23 20.98
N LEU A 51 1.83 24.33 21.74
CA LEU A 51 0.64 25.20 21.76
C LEU A 51 0.42 25.87 20.41
N GLN A 52 1.46 26.35 19.74
CA GLN A 52 1.39 26.90 18.39
C GLN A 52 0.86 25.87 17.38
N LYS A 53 1.36 24.61 17.43
CA LYS A 53 0.84 23.52 16.60
C LYS A 53 -0.64 23.22 16.87
N LYS A 54 -1.06 23.22 18.14
CA LYS A 54 -2.48 23.04 18.50
C LYS A 54 -3.34 24.19 17.98
N LEU A 55 -2.89 25.43 18.15
CA LEU A 55 -3.61 26.63 17.72
C LEU A 55 -3.81 26.65 16.19
N GLU A 56 -2.78 26.27 15.44
CA GLU A 56 -2.86 26.12 13.98
C GLU A 56 -3.84 25.01 13.56
N LYS A 57 -3.86 23.88 14.28
CA LYS A 57 -4.83 22.81 14.07
C LYS A 57 -6.27 23.28 14.31
N TYR A 58 -6.50 24.06 15.37
CA TYR A 58 -7.83 24.61 15.67
C TYR A 58 -8.26 25.65 14.62
N ARG A 59 -7.38 26.55 14.19
CA ARG A 59 -7.65 27.52 13.11
C ARG A 59 -8.07 26.82 11.81
N LYS A 60 -7.31 25.79 11.39
CA LYS A 60 -7.64 25.00 10.19
C LYS A 60 -8.97 24.27 10.33
N ARG A 61 -9.32 23.76 11.52
CA ARG A 61 -10.62 23.13 11.79
C ARG A 61 -11.76 24.15 11.68
N LEU A 62 -11.57 25.35 12.23
CA LEU A 62 -12.55 26.44 12.16
C LEU A 62 -12.82 26.85 10.71
N ALA A 63 -11.77 27.11 9.94
CA ALA A 63 -11.89 27.47 8.51
C ALA A 63 -12.61 26.38 7.69
N ARG A 64 -12.41 25.10 8.01
CA ARG A 64 -13.14 23.99 7.37
C ARG A 64 -14.62 24.01 7.72
N LEU A 65 -14.96 24.25 8.99
CA LEU A 65 -16.36 24.34 9.43
C LEU A 65 -17.07 25.54 8.81
N GLU A 66 -16.41 26.70 8.77
CA GLU A 66 -16.92 27.90 8.08
C GLU A 66 -17.09 27.65 6.57
N SER A 67 -16.15 26.95 5.93
CA SER A 67 -16.27 26.57 4.51
C SER A 67 -17.39 25.57 4.25
N LYS A 68 -17.70 24.69 5.22
CA LYS A 68 -18.82 23.75 5.14
C LYS A 68 -20.16 24.46 5.33
N ASN A 69 -20.24 25.48 6.19
CA ASN A 69 -21.43 26.32 6.30
C ASN A 69 -21.63 27.22 5.06
N LYS A 70 -20.55 27.64 4.36
CA LYS A 70 -20.65 28.38 3.09
C LYS A 70 -21.00 27.51 1.88
N LYS A 71 -20.68 26.22 1.90
CA LYS A 71 -21.14 25.28 0.87
C LYS A 71 -22.59 24.94 1.16
N ASN A 72 -23.51 25.63 0.48
CA ASN A 72 -24.91 25.25 0.41
C ASN A 72 -25.04 23.73 0.27
N ILE A 73 -25.77 23.10 1.19
CA ILE A 73 -26.04 21.66 1.30
C ILE A 73 -26.66 21.08 0.00
N ASN A 74 -27.04 21.94 -0.94
CA ASN A 74 -27.81 21.62 -2.14
C ASN A 74 -26.98 21.44 -3.41
N ASP A 75 -25.65 21.30 -3.32
CA ASP A 75 -24.76 21.16 -4.49
C ASP A 75 -23.94 19.86 -4.42
N THR A 76 -24.66 18.74 -4.23
CA THR A 76 -24.10 17.40 -4.46
C THR A 76 -24.14 17.08 -5.96
N PRO A 77 -23.34 16.12 -6.47
CA PRO A 77 -23.42 15.70 -7.86
C PRO A 77 -24.85 15.29 -8.29
N ASN A 78 -25.62 14.67 -7.40
CA ASN A 78 -27.02 14.30 -7.65
C ASN A 78 -27.94 15.51 -7.70
N THR A 79 -27.82 16.47 -6.78
CA THR A 79 -28.62 17.70 -6.85
C THR A 79 -28.25 18.57 -8.05
N LYS A 80 -26.98 18.57 -8.46
CA LYS A 80 -26.52 19.27 -9.66
C LYS A 80 -27.03 18.61 -10.94
N MET A 81 -27.07 17.27 -10.97
CA MET A 81 -27.72 16.49 -12.04
C MET A 81 -29.23 16.77 -12.10
N GLN A 82 -29.92 16.84 -10.96
CA GLN A 82 -31.34 17.21 -10.90
C GLN A 82 -31.58 18.63 -11.43
N LYS A 83 -30.83 19.63 -10.96
CA LYS A 83 -30.90 21.00 -11.50
C LYS A 83 -30.65 21.06 -13.01
N MET A 84 -29.66 20.30 -13.50
CA MET A 84 -29.39 20.18 -14.94
C MET A 84 -30.53 19.49 -15.70
N LEU A 85 -31.26 18.55 -15.09
CA LEU A 85 -32.43 17.89 -15.69
C LEU A 85 -33.68 18.78 -15.66
N ASP A 86 -33.77 19.72 -14.72
CA ASP A 86 -34.89 20.65 -14.58
C ASP A 86 -34.75 21.85 -15.53
N GLU A 87 -33.53 22.29 -15.85
CA GLU A 87 -33.28 23.34 -16.84
C GLU A 87 -33.32 22.80 -18.29
N PRO A 88 -34.00 23.48 -19.23
CA PRO A 88 -34.19 22.98 -20.59
C PRO A 88 -32.88 22.82 -21.39
N ASP A 89 -31.89 23.69 -21.17
CA ASP A 89 -30.59 23.59 -21.85
C ASP A 89 -29.65 22.59 -21.18
N GLY A 90 -29.68 22.50 -19.84
CA GLY A 90 -28.99 21.45 -19.09
C GLY A 90 -29.48 20.05 -19.48
N ARG A 91 -30.81 19.89 -19.68
CA ARG A 91 -31.43 18.62 -20.09
C ARG A 91 -30.95 18.19 -21.47
N LYS A 92 -30.84 19.12 -22.42
CA LYS A 92 -30.29 18.85 -23.76
C LYS A 92 -28.85 18.36 -23.68
N GLU A 93 -28.04 18.93 -22.78
CA GLU A 93 -26.63 18.54 -22.68
C GLU A 93 -26.43 17.19 -21.97
N VAL A 94 -27.21 16.91 -20.92
CA VAL A 94 -27.23 15.59 -20.28
C VAL A 94 -27.74 14.53 -21.25
N MET A 95 -28.80 14.83 -22.02
CA MET A 95 -29.28 13.94 -23.09
C MET A 95 -28.22 13.74 -24.17
N LYS A 96 -27.55 14.80 -24.64
CA LYS A 96 -26.47 14.69 -25.63
C LYS A 96 -25.34 13.78 -25.15
N LYS A 97 -24.91 13.91 -23.89
CA LYS A 97 -23.86 13.06 -23.28
C LYS A 97 -24.33 11.62 -23.05
N ALA A 98 -25.62 11.41 -22.73
CA ALA A 98 -26.21 10.08 -22.61
C ALA A 98 -26.34 9.40 -24.00
N ILE A 99 -26.74 10.17 -25.03
CA ILE A 99 -26.84 9.75 -26.42
C ILE A 99 -25.45 9.49 -27.05
N ASP A 100 -24.42 10.27 -26.67
CA ASP A 100 -23.05 10.03 -27.11
C ASP A 100 -22.44 8.76 -26.48
N LYS A 101 -22.83 8.42 -25.23
CA LYS A 101 -22.44 7.15 -24.59
C LYS A 101 -23.31 5.96 -25.00
N GLN A 102 -24.51 6.21 -25.49
CA GLN A 102 -25.48 5.21 -25.87
C GLN A 102 -25.97 5.53 -27.28
N VAL A 103 -25.28 4.94 -28.26
CA VAL A 103 -25.59 4.97 -29.69
C VAL A 103 -27.07 4.64 -29.93
N PHE A 104 -27.94 5.63 -29.83
CA PHE A 104 -29.38 5.53 -30.09
C PHE A 104 -29.86 6.61 -31.06
N SER A 105 -28.96 7.19 -31.86
CA SER A 105 -29.32 8.12 -32.93
C SER A 105 -29.56 7.44 -34.28
N LYS A 106 -29.71 6.10 -34.33
CA LYS A 106 -30.19 5.42 -35.52
C LYS A 106 -31.58 4.89 -35.23
N VAL A 107 -32.54 5.24 -36.07
CA VAL A 107 -33.72 4.39 -36.28
C VAL A 107 -33.15 3.03 -36.72
N VAL A 108 -32.97 2.12 -35.77
CA VAL A 108 -32.46 0.77 -36.06
C VAL A 108 -33.64 0.01 -36.62
N HIS A 109 -33.55 -0.35 -37.90
CA HIS A 109 -34.59 -1.15 -38.53
C HIS A 109 -34.73 -2.47 -37.76
N PRO A 110 -35.94 -3.00 -37.49
CA PRO A 110 -36.12 -4.24 -36.71
C PRO A 110 -35.25 -5.41 -37.19
N TYR A 111 -35.02 -5.48 -38.50
CA TYR A 111 -34.10 -6.43 -39.14
C TYR A 111 -32.65 -6.35 -38.61
N GLN A 112 -32.11 -5.15 -38.42
CA GLN A 112 -30.75 -4.94 -37.91
C GLN A 112 -30.62 -5.41 -36.46
N LEU A 113 -31.67 -5.17 -35.65
CA LEU A 113 -31.72 -5.65 -34.27
C LEU A 113 -31.74 -7.18 -34.21
N ILE A 114 -32.59 -7.82 -35.02
CA ILE A 114 -32.69 -9.28 -35.09
C ILE A 114 -31.36 -9.89 -35.57
N SER A 115 -30.70 -9.26 -36.56
CA SER A 115 -29.42 -9.72 -37.08
C SER A 115 -28.30 -9.62 -36.03
N GLN A 116 -28.26 -8.52 -35.28
CA GLN A 116 -27.30 -8.34 -34.19
C GLN A 116 -27.55 -9.31 -33.04
N LEU A 117 -28.81 -9.48 -32.65
CA LEU A 117 -29.21 -10.46 -31.63
C LEU A 117 -28.79 -11.87 -32.03
N HIS A 118 -29.01 -12.29 -33.27
CA HIS A 118 -28.57 -13.61 -33.75
C HIS A 118 -27.06 -13.80 -33.63
N LYS A 119 -26.28 -12.77 -33.98
CA LYS A 119 -24.82 -12.80 -33.86
C LYS A 119 -24.38 -12.91 -32.40
N ASP A 120 -25.00 -12.13 -31.53
CA ASP A 120 -24.65 -12.10 -30.10
C ASP A 120 -25.10 -13.38 -29.39
N LEU A 121 -26.25 -13.94 -29.75
CA LEU A 121 -26.72 -15.24 -29.24
C LEU A 121 -25.73 -16.36 -29.58
N LYS A 122 -25.18 -16.37 -30.81
CA LYS A 122 -24.17 -17.37 -31.19
C LYS A 122 -22.93 -17.27 -30.31
N MET A 123 -22.41 -16.06 -30.10
CA MET A 123 -21.26 -15.82 -29.22
C MET A 123 -21.59 -16.21 -27.76
N PHE A 124 -22.78 -15.84 -27.29
CA PHE A 124 -23.26 -16.16 -25.95
C PHE A 124 -23.35 -17.67 -25.72
N PHE A 125 -23.92 -18.43 -26.65
CA PHE A 125 -24.03 -19.89 -26.50
C PHE A 125 -22.68 -20.60 -26.50
N VAL A 126 -21.72 -20.12 -27.30
CA VAL A 126 -20.33 -20.63 -27.25
C VAL A 126 -19.73 -20.35 -25.87
N HIS A 127 -19.88 -19.12 -25.37
CA HIS A 127 -19.38 -18.75 -24.05
C HIS A 127 -20.02 -19.58 -22.93
N GLN A 128 -21.34 -19.74 -22.95
CA GLN A 128 -22.07 -20.57 -21.99
C GLN A 128 -21.62 -22.03 -22.02
N ARG A 129 -21.48 -22.60 -23.22
CA ARG A 129 -20.96 -23.96 -23.39
C ARG A 129 -19.56 -24.10 -22.79
N ASN A 130 -18.67 -23.13 -23.00
CA ASN A 130 -17.32 -23.16 -22.46
C ASN A 130 -17.32 -23.12 -20.93
N ILE A 131 -18.13 -22.25 -20.32
CA ILE A 131 -18.28 -22.17 -18.85
C ILE A 131 -18.77 -23.49 -18.29
N VAL A 132 -19.86 -24.03 -18.83
CA VAL A 132 -20.45 -25.30 -18.36
C VAL A 132 -19.43 -26.43 -18.51
N HIS A 133 -18.76 -26.53 -19.65
CA HIS A 133 -17.76 -27.57 -19.90
C HIS A 133 -16.56 -27.47 -18.93
N GLN A 134 -15.99 -26.27 -18.75
CA GLN A 134 -14.85 -26.05 -17.85
C GLN A 134 -15.24 -26.37 -16.40
N PHE A 135 -16.42 -25.94 -15.97
CA PHE A 135 -16.91 -26.21 -14.62
C PHE A 135 -17.11 -27.72 -14.38
N THR A 136 -17.77 -28.40 -15.31
CA THR A 136 -18.01 -29.85 -15.22
C THR A 136 -16.69 -30.62 -15.21
N ALA A 137 -15.77 -30.32 -16.13
CA ALA A 137 -14.46 -30.96 -16.19
C ALA A 137 -13.66 -30.74 -14.89
N MET A 138 -13.65 -29.51 -14.36
CA MET A 138 -12.98 -29.22 -13.09
C MET A 138 -13.61 -29.97 -11.91
N LYS A 139 -14.95 -30.06 -11.88
CA LYS A 139 -15.67 -30.78 -10.83
C LYS A 139 -15.33 -32.27 -10.86
N GLU A 140 -15.46 -32.91 -12.03
CA GLU A 140 -15.12 -34.32 -12.22
C GLU A 140 -13.66 -34.59 -11.86
N PHE A 141 -12.74 -33.69 -12.23
CA PHE A 141 -11.33 -33.83 -11.88
C PHE A 141 -11.09 -33.78 -10.37
N LYS A 142 -11.75 -32.86 -9.66
CA LYS A 142 -11.65 -32.75 -8.19
C LYS A 142 -12.22 -33.97 -7.48
N GLU A 143 -13.35 -34.50 -7.95
CA GLU A 143 -13.98 -35.68 -7.37
C GLU A 143 -13.10 -36.95 -7.54
N ASN A 144 -12.41 -37.06 -8.68
CA ASN A 144 -11.58 -38.22 -9.03
C ASN A 144 -10.09 -38.06 -8.68
N LEU A 145 -9.69 -36.99 -7.98
CA LEU A 145 -8.30 -36.74 -7.60
C LEU A 145 -7.74 -37.90 -6.75
N GLN A 146 -6.51 -38.35 -7.00
CA GLN A 146 -5.85 -39.39 -6.21
C GLN A 146 -5.07 -38.80 -5.03
N GLU A 147 -4.56 -39.65 -4.13
CA GLU A 147 -3.81 -39.20 -2.95
C GLU A 147 -2.42 -38.63 -3.29
N ASP A 148 -1.80 -39.10 -4.38
CA ASP A 148 -0.53 -38.62 -4.91
C ASP A 148 -0.66 -37.55 -6.01
N ASP A 149 -1.89 -37.12 -6.30
CA ASP A 149 -2.20 -36.05 -7.23
C ASP A 149 -2.48 -34.73 -6.50
N VAL A 150 -2.12 -33.62 -7.14
CA VAL A 150 -2.52 -32.28 -6.71
C VAL A 150 -3.05 -31.47 -7.89
N LEU A 151 -4.15 -30.76 -7.70
CA LEU A 151 -4.62 -29.73 -8.62
C LEU A 151 -4.25 -28.35 -8.09
N ILE A 152 -3.42 -27.63 -8.85
CA ILE A 152 -3.00 -26.27 -8.57
C ILE A 152 -3.75 -25.35 -9.51
N HIS A 153 -4.81 -24.73 -9.00
CA HIS A 153 -5.62 -23.77 -9.70
C HIS A 153 -5.12 -22.36 -9.38
N MET A 154 -4.71 -21.61 -10.38
CA MET A 154 -4.11 -20.29 -10.20
C MET A 154 -4.73 -19.24 -11.11
N ASP A 155 -4.86 -18.05 -10.55
CA ASP A 155 -5.31 -16.85 -11.25
C ASP A 155 -4.12 -16.13 -11.90
N PHE A 156 -4.41 -15.14 -12.74
CA PHE A 156 -3.43 -14.22 -13.27
C PHE A 156 -2.73 -13.45 -12.14
N SER A 157 -1.39 -13.36 -12.20
CA SER A 157 -0.66 -12.50 -11.26
C SER A 157 -0.88 -11.04 -11.61
N GLU A 158 -1.39 -10.23 -10.69
CA GLU A 158 -1.73 -8.84 -10.95
C GLU A 158 -0.85 -7.87 -10.15
N ASN A 159 -0.56 -6.71 -10.74
CA ASN A 159 0.18 -5.65 -10.09
C ASN A 159 -0.75 -4.68 -9.38
N TYR A 160 -0.63 -4.60 -8.07
CA TYR A 160 -1.39 -3.71 -7.21
C TYR A 160 -0.55 -2.52 -6.79
N CYS A 161 -1.07 -1.32 -7.03
CA CYS A 161 -0.48 -0.11 -6.46
C CYS A 161 -0.70 -0.10 -4.95
N THR A 162 0.38 0.03 -4.18
CA THR A 162 0.27 0.24 -2.74
C THR A 162 -0.14 1.68 -2.49
N LYS A 163 -1.41 1.89 -2.17
CA LYS A 163 -1.92 3.18 -1.71
C LYS A 163 -2.02 3.16 -0.18
N TYR A 164 -1.61 4.25 0.47
CA TYR A 164 -1.91 4.41 1.89
C TYR A 164 -3.43 4.49 2.09
N SER A 165 -3.94 3.84 3.15
CA SER A 165 -5.35 3.93 3.55
C SER A 165 -5.77 5.36 3.87
N GLU A 166 -4.83 6.19 4.35
CA GLU A 166 -4.98 7.64 4.52
C GLU A 166 -3.77 8.36 3.89
N GLU A 167 -3.96 9.03 2.75
CA GLU A 167 -2.89 9.81 2.11
C GLU A 167 -2.82 11.23 2.72
N ILE A 168 -1.64 11.61 3.23
CA ILE A 168 -1.33 13.02 3.48
C ILE A 168 -1.21 13.70 2.10
N GLN A 169 -1.82 14.88 1.94
CA GLN A 169 -1.92 15.64 0.70
C GLN A 169 -0.59 15.84 -0.07
N ALA A 170 0.56 15.73 0.62
CA ALA A 170 1.91 15.74 0.05
C ALA A 170 2.22 14.54 -0.87
N PHE A 171 1.58 13.38 -0.65
CA PHE A 171 1.72 12.19 -1.50
C PHE A 171 0.96 12.31 -2.84
N HIS A 172 0.04 13.29 -2.92
CA HIS A 172 -0.78 13.53 -4.11
C HIS A 172 0.01 14.15 -5.28
N PHE A 173 1.20 14.72 -5.02
CA PHE A 173 1.99 15.46 -6.01
C PHE A 173 3.38 14.85 -6.33
N GLY A 174 3.78 13.72 -5.75
CA GLY A 174 5.16 13.22 -5.96
C GLY A 174 5.51 11.80 -5.51
N GLY A 175 4.54 10.88 -5.40
CA GLY A 175 4.86 9.50 -5.01
C GLY A 175 4.94 8.55 -6.20
N SER A 176 6.15 8.08 -6.55
CA SER A 176 6.29 6.82 -7.29
C SER A 176 5.57 5.74 -6.49
N ARG A 177 4.34 5.38 -6.89
CA ARG A 177 3.54 4.38 -6.18
C ARG A 177 4.24 3.05 -6.35
N THR A 178 4.76 2.51 -5.25
CA THR A 178 5.27 1.15 -5.23
C THR A 178 4.15 0.21 -5.66
N GLN A 179 4.47 -0.72 -6.54
CA GLN A 179 3.58 -1.77 -6.96
C GLN A 179 4.06 -3.09 -6.36
N LEU A 180 3.12 -3.96 -6.03
CA LEU A 180 3.37 -5.32 -5.61
C LEU A 180 2.60 -6.26 -6.54
N SER A 181 3.22 -7.36 -6.91
CA SER A 181 2.54 -8.44 -7.61
C SER A 181 1.94 -9.41 -6.60
N LEU A 182 0.68 -9.71 -6.81
CA LEU A 182 -0.07 -10.72 -6.07
C LEU A 182 -0.36 -11.89 -7.00
N HIS A 183 -0.10 -13.11 -6.54
CA HIS A 183 -0.45 -14.33 -7.28
C HIS A 183 -1.29 -15.25 -6.38
N MET A 184 -2.54 -15.46 -6.78
CA MET A 184 -3.52 -16.26 -6.05
C MET A 184 -3.48 -17.69 -6.54
N VAL A 185 -3.41 -18.64 -5.62
CA VAL A 185 -3.34 -20.06 -5.92
C VAL A 185 -4.23 -20.83 -4.96
N VAL A 186 -5.11 -21.68 -5.50
CA VAL A 186 -5.88 -22.66 -4.74
C VAL A 186 -5.35 -24.05 -5.08
N VAL A 187 -4.95 -24.77 -4.04
CA VAL A 187 -4.43 -26.14 -4.11
C VAL A 187 -5.52 -27.08 -3.62
N TYR A 188 -5.93 -28.00 -4.48
CA TYR A 188 -6.83 -29.09 -4.14
C TYR A 188 -6.04 -30.39 -4.01
N LEU A 189 -6.22 -31.04 -2.87
CA LEU A 189 -5.74 -32.38 -2.54
C LEU A 189 -6.98 -33.26 -2.32
N LYS A 190 -6.85 -34.58 -2.36
CA LYS A 190 -7.99 -35.51 -2.21
C LYS A 190 -8.89 -35.19 -1.01
N ASN A 191 -8.29 -34.89 0.13
CA ASN A 191 -9.01 -34.68 1.40
C ASN A 191 -8.92 -33.24 1.93
N SER A 192 -8.32 -32.29 1.19
CA SER A 192 -8.21 -30.92 1.67
C SER A 192 -8.07 -29.89 0.55
N THR A 193 -8.49 -28.66 0.82
CA THR A 193 -8.27 -27.51 -0.06
C THR A 193 -7.50 -26.46 0.71
N ARG A 194 -6.49 -25.85 0.08
CA ARG A 194 -5.66 -24.79 0.67
C ARG A 194 -5.57 -23.62 -0.30
N SER A 195 -5.65 -22.40 0.21
CA SER A 195 -5.49 -21.19 -0.60
C SER A 195 -4.22 -20.46 -0.19
N TYR A 196 -3.48 -19.99 -1.17
CA TYR A 196 -2.24 -19.25 -1.04
C TYR A 196 -2.33 -17.93 -1.78
N CYS A 197 -1.69 -16.92 -1.21
CA CYS A 197 -1.46 -15.63 -1.82
C CYS A 197 0.03 -15.34 -1.67
N THR A 198 0.74 -15.23 -2.79
CA THR A 198 2.16 -14.92 -2.77
C THR A 198 2.38 -13.49 -3.26
N VAL A 199 3.27 -12.78 -2.58
CA VAL A 199 3.47 -11.34 -2.76
C VAL A 199 4.91 -11.08 -3.16
N SER A 200 5.13 -10.28 -4.21
CA SER A 200 6.46 -9.93 -4.70
C SER A 200 6.55 -8.43 -5.02
N LYS A 201 7.75 -7.86 -4.87
CA LYS A 201 8.08 -6.52 -5.40
C LYS A 201 8.43 -6.55 -6.90
N ASN A 202 8.67 -7.74 -7.45
CA ASN A 202 8.95 -7.91 -8.86
C ASN A 202 7.64 -7.86 -9.64
N ILE A 203 7.45 -6.80 -10.42
CA ILE A 203 6.27 -6.54 -11.26
C ILE A 203 6.24 -7.31 -12.59
N SER A 204 7.26 -8.14 -12.85
CA SER A 204 7.35 -8.97 -14.04
C SER A 204 6.35 -10.12 -13.98
N HIS A 205 5.63 -10.33 -15.07
CA HIS A 205 4.77 -11.50 -15.27
C HIS A 205 5.41 -12.54 -16.18
N SER A 206 6.75 -12.57 -16.23
CA SER A 206 7.48 -13.59 -16.99
C SER A 206 7.36 -14.96 -16.33
N HIS A 207 7.54 -16.02 -17.12
CA HIS A 207 7.50 -17.40 -16.64
C HIS A 207 8.39 -17.66 -15.40
N PRO A 208 9.65 -17.16 -15.32
CA PRO A 208 10.46 -17.29 -14.11
C PRO A 208 9.87 -16.57 -12.89
N ALA A 209 9.25 -15.40 -13.08
CA ALA A 209 8.64 -14.66 -11.99
C ALA A 209 7.43 -15.42 -11.39
N ILE A 210 6.59 -15.97 -12.27
CA ILE A 210 5.48 -16.86 -11.88
C ILE A 210 6.00 -18.11 -11.16
N PHE A 211 7.05 -18.75 -11.67
CA PHE A 211 7.62 -19.93 -11.01
C PHE A 211 8.12 -19.63 -9.60
N ILE A 212 8.71 -18.45 -9.37
CA ILE A 212 9.12 -18.01 -8.03
C ILE A 212 7.91 -17.86 -7.10
N HIS A 213 6.77 -17.35 -7.59
CA HIS A 213 5.52 -17.31 -6.83
C HIS A 213 5.04 -18.72 -6.45
N LEU A 214 5.27 -19.74 -7.28
CA LEU A 214 4.86 -21.13 -7.00
C LEU A 214 5.81 -21.89 -6.07
N GLN A 215 7.09 -21.52 -5.95
CA GLN A 215 8.05 -22.18 -5.07
C GLN A 215 7.57 -22.36 -3.61
N PRO A 216 7.08 -21.32 -2.91
CA PRO A 216 6.56 -21.49 -1.54
C PRO A 216 5.32 -22.38 -1.50
N VAL A 217 4.50 -22.42 -2.55
CA VAL A 217 3.34 -23.30 -2.66
C VAL A 217 3.81 -24.75 -2.76
N PHE A 218 4.80 -25.06 -3.62
CA PHE A 218 5.36 -26.40 -3.74
C PHE A 218 6.00 -26.90 -2.44
N LYS A 219 6.72 -26.01 -1.72
CA LYS A 219 7.31 -26.34 -0.42
C LYS A 219 6.27 -26.67 0.65
N ALA A 220 5.04 -26.17 0.52
CA ALA A 220 3.95 -26.42 1.46
C ALA A 220 3.12 -27.67 1.12
N LEU A 221 3.41 -28.35 0.00
CA LEU A 221 2.74 -29.59 -0.37
C LEU A 221 3.18 -30.74 0.55
N PRO A 222 2.27 -31.69 0.86
CA PRO A 222 2.61 -32.87 1.62
C PRO A 222 3.62 -33.74 0.87
N SER A 223 4.47 -34.44 1.64
CA SER A 223 5.35 -35.47 1.09
C SER A 223 4.52 -36.61 0.51
N GLY A 224 4.75 -37.00 -0.75
CA GLY A 224 4.03 -38.11 -1.41
C GLY A 224 3.33 -37.72 -2.71
N ILE A 225 3.18 -36.43 -2.99
CA ILE A 225 2.66 -35.95 -4.28
C ILE A 225 3.65 -36.30 -5.41
N LYS A 226 3.15 -36.96 -6.46
CA LYS A 226 3.90 -37.33 -7.66
C LYS A 226 3.45 -36.56 -8.89
N HIS A 227 2.17 -36.18 -8.96
CA HIS A 227 1.60 -35.53 -10.13
C HIS A 227 0.98 -34.19 -9.76
N ALA A 228 1.44 -33.13 -10.43
CA ALA A 228 0.87 -31.79 -10.30
C ALA A 228 0.16 -31.40 -11.59
N HIS A 229 -1.14 -31.12 -11.45
CA HIS A 229 -2.01 -30.63 -12.52
C HIS A 229 -2.21 -29.14 -12.33
N PHE A 230 -2.02 -28.38 -13.40
CA PHE A 230 -2.15 -26.93 -13.35
C PHE A 230 -3.39 -26.50 -14.12
N LEU A 231 -4.18 -25.63 -13.51
CA LEU A 231 -5.33 -24.96 -14.12
C LEU A 231 -5.12 -23.45 -13.99
N SER A 232 -5.17 -22.73 -15.10
CA SER A 232 -5.13 -21.27 -15.10
C SER A 232 -5.92 -20.71 -16.29
N ASP A 233 -6.53 -19.56 -16.08
CA ASP A 233 -7.15 -18.73 -17.12
C ASP A 233 -6.18 -17.68 -17.70
N GLY A 234 -4.94 -17.62 -17.17
CA GLY A 234 -3.92 -16.70 -17.63
C GLY A 234 -3.32 -17.06 -19.00
N PRO A 235 -2.65 -16.11 -19.67
CA PRO A 235 -2.15 -16.30 -21.02
C PRO A 235 -1.07 -17.39 -21.09
N LEU A 236 -1.09 -18.16 -22.19
CA LEU A 236 -0.21 -19.31 -22.40
C LEU A 236 1.28 -18.97 -22.26
N THR A 237 1.67 -17.74 -22.62
CA THR A 237 3.06 -17.24 -22.55
C THR A 237 3.61 -17.15 -21.14
N GLN A 238 2.75 -17.11 -20.11
CA GLN A 238 3.16 -17.04 -18.72
C GLN A 238 3.32 -18.39 -18.05
N TYR A 239 2.61 -19.41 -18.54
CA TYR A 239 2.52 -20.71 -17.87
C TYR A 239 3.04 -21.88 -18.72
N ARG A 240 3.12 -21.77 -20.04
CA ARG A 240 3.71 -22.81 -20.91
C ARG A 240 5.08 -22.37 -21.42
N ASN A 241 6.15 -22.94 -20.84
CA ASN A 241 7.43 -23.09 -21.54
C ASN A 241 7.53 -24.51 -22.11
N ASN A 242 7.87 -24.61 -23.40
CA ASN A 242 8.28 -25.85 -24.05
C ASN A 242 9.67 -26.26 -23.52
N LEU A 243 9.75 -26.88 -22.33
CA LEU A 243 10.85 -27.73 -21.81
C LEU A 243 10.93 -27.58 -20.29
N HIS A 244 10.33 -28.51 -19.56
CA HIS A 244 11.02 -29.26 -18.51
C HIS A 244 10.09 -30.37 -17.99
N ASN A 245 10.50 -31.62 -18.27
CA ASN A 245 10.15 -32.89 -17.60
C ASN A 245 8.78 -32.96 -16.89
N GLY A 246 7.74 -33.34 -17.64
CA GLY A 246 6.59 -34.05 -17.08
C GLY A 246 5.40 -33.22 -16.63
N ILE A 247 5.43 -31.89 -16.75
CA ILE A 247 4.30 -31.04 -16.35
C ILE A 247 3.31 -30.88 -17.50
N LYS A 248 2.19 -31.59 -17.42
CA LYS A 248 1.04 -31.42 -18.32
C LYS A 248 0.13 -30.34 -17.74
N ILE A 249 0.19 -29.14 -18.32
CA ILE A 249 -0.75 -28.06 -18.04
C ILE A 249 -1.99 -28.34 -18.89
N ILE A 250 -3.11 -28.65 -18.25
CA ILE A 250 -4.40 -28.92 -18.90
C ILE A 250 -5.07 -27.58 -19.18
#